data_AF-A0A933RW67-F1
#
_entry.id   AF-A0A933RW67-F1
#
_cell.length_a   1.000
_cell.length_b   1.000
_cell.length_c   1.000
_cell.angle_alpha   90.00
_cell.angle_beta   90.00
_cell.angle_gamma   90.00
#
_symmetry.space_group_name_H-M   'P 1'
#
loop_
_entity.id
_entity.type
_entity.pdbx_description
1 polymer ?
#
loop_
_entity_poly.entity_id
_entity_poly.type
_entity_poly.pdbx_seq_one_letter_code
_entity_poly.pdbx_strand_id
1 'polypeptide(L)'
;MTMASEIRPSLGDAIRTLDGKWGWFVAAGVIELIVAGIASTNLVLANLTSVEVIGAAMMVGGGAQIVHAVSARGAQRVLFWLLSSVIYIVAGVIVVYDPLLASYELVLLAGFFLGGAGLVRVLAAVQTRPAAGWRWIVAAGLVTFAVGVVLIVGSRGIALWLFGALLVVDFVMQGWSNLAFGLAIKVRAVRRSRRKAA
;
A
#
# COMPACT_ATOMS: atom_id res chain seq x y z
N MET A 1 28.36 30.45 -23.40
CA MET A 1 28.95 29.09 -23.29
C MET A 1 29.45 28.93 -21.87
N THR A 2 28.65 28.29 -21.00
CA THR A 2 29.07 27.90 -19.66
C THR A 2 28.33 26.61 -19.32
N MET A 3 29.09 25.52 -19.35
CA MET A 3 28.68 24.15 -19.10
C MET A 3 28.28 23.99 -17.64
N ALA A 4 26.99 24.11 -17.32
CA ALA A 4 26.46 23.51 -16.10
C ALA A 4 26.23 22.03 -16.39
N SER A 5 27.28 21.21 -16.19
CA SER A 5 27.11 19.77 -16.16
C SER A 5 26.21 19.43 -14.98
N GLU A 6 24.94 19.13 -15.23
CA GLU A 6 24.06 18.51 -14.24
C GLU A 6 24.75 17.22 -13.75
N ILE A 7 25.31 17.25 -12.54
CA ILE A 7 25.82 16.05 -11.88
C ILE A 7 24.60 15.23 -11.51
N ARG A 8 24.12 14.41 -12.45
CA ARG A 8 23.10 13.41 -12.18
C ARG A 8 23.73 12.41 -11.23
N PRO A 9 23.19 12.20 -10.01
CA PRO A 9 23.76 11.23 -9.09
C PRO A 9 23.86 9.90 -9.81
N SER A 10 25.09 9.40 -9.95
CA SER A 10 25.33 8.15 -10.65
C SER A 10 24.68 7.03 -9.85
N LEU A 11 24.16 5.99 -10.51
CA LEU A 11 23.60 4.82 -9.83
C LEU A 11 24.58 4.25 -8.78
N GLY A 12 25.89 4.38 -9.05
CA GLY A 12 26.96 3.99 -8.14
C GLY A 12 27.03 4.83 -6.87
N ASP A 13 26.75 6.14 -6.93
CA ASP A 13 26.75 7.00 -5.76
C ASP A 13 25.52 6.76 -4.87
N ALA A 14 24.35 6.53 -5.47
CA ALA A 14 23.17 6.10 -4.74
C ALA A 14 23.41 4.77 -3.99
N ILE A 15 23.97 3.76 -4.66
CA ILE A 15 24.29 2.47 -4.03
C ILE A 15 25.32 2.63 -2.90
N ARG A 16 26.32 3.51 -3.06
CA ARG A 16 27.31 3.78 -2.01
C ARG A 16 26.69 4.32 -0.72
N THR A 17 25.62 5.12 -0.81
CA THR A 17 24.92 5.60 0.39
C THR A 17 24.17 4.51 1.14
N LEU A 18 23.85 3.40 0.46
CA LEU A 18 23.11 2.27 1.03
C LEU A 18 24.03 1.24 1.71
N ASP A 19 25.30 1.13 1.29
CA ASP A 19 26.28 0.19 1.87
C ASP A 19 26.39 0.31 3.40
N GLY A 20 26.25 1.52 3.96
CA GLY A 20 26.27 1.76 5.41
C GLY A 20 24.94 1.54 6.14
N LYS A 21 23.84 1.34 5.40
CA LYS A 21 22.47 1.25 5.95
C LYS A 21 21.89 -0.16 5.94
N TRP A 22 22.68 -1.17 5.55
CA TRP A 22 22.21 -2.58 5.47
C TRP A 22 21.55 -3.08 6.77
N GLY A 23 22.06 -2.67 7.93
CA GLY A 23 21.52 -3.05 9.23
C GLY A 23 20.09 -2.56 9.46
N TRP A 24 19.71 -1.41 8.92
CA TRP A 24 18.35 -0.87 9.02
C TRP A 24 17.35 -1.70 8.22
N PHE A 25 17.71 -2.14 7.01
CA PHE A 25 16.87 -3.02 6.21
C PHE A 25 16.69 -4.39 6.87
N VAL A 26 17.76 -4.96 7.43
CA VAL A 26 17.67 -6.22 8.18
C VAL A 26 16.79 -6.06 9.42
N ALA A 27 16.96 -4.98 10.19
CA ALA A 27 16.16 -4.71 11.37
C ALA A 27 14.67 -4.53 11.02
N ALA A 28 14.36 -3.74 9.98
CA ALA A 28 13.00 -3.58 9.48
C ALA A 28 12.38 -4.93 9.08
N GLY A 29 13.12 -5.73 8.31
CA GLY A 29 12.63 -7.05 7.89
C GLY A 29 12.35 -8.00 9.04
N VAL A 30 13.21 -8.03 10.07
CA VAL A 30 12.97 -8.84 11.29
C VAL A 30 11.75 -8.35 12.07
N ILE A 31 11.60 -7.04 12.22
CA ILE A 31 10.44 -6.45 12.90
C ILE A 31 9.15 -6.80 12.16
N GLU A 32 9.11 -6.63 10.84
CA GLU A 32 7.96 -6.97 10.00
C GLU A 32 7.56 -8.44 10.13
N LEU A 33 8.53 -9.36 10.14
CA LEU A 33 8.26 -10.80 10.32
C LEU A 33 7.72 -11.12 11.73
N ILE A 34 8.23 -10.46 12.77
CA ILE A 34 7.71 -10.63 14.14
C ILE A 34 6.28 -10.11 14.23
N VAL A 35 6.03 -8.91 13.70
CA VAL A 35 4.69 -8.31 13.67
C VAL A 35 3.72 -9.20 12.88
N ALA A 36 4.14 -9.72 11.73
CA ALA A 36 3.34 -10.65 10.94
C ALA A 36 3.03 -11.95 11.72
N GLY A 37 4.01 -12.50 12.43
CA GLY A 37 3.84 -13.66 13.29
C GLY A 37 2.78 -13.41 14.38
N ILE A 38 2.86 -12.28 15.08
CA ILE A 38 1.88 -11.89 16.09
C ILE A 38 0.50 -11.66 15.46
N ALA A 39 0.42 -10.88 14.38
CA ALA A 39 -0.82 -10.58 13.67
C ALA A 39 -1.53 -11.83 13.13
N SER A 40 -0.77 -12.86 12.74
CA SER A 40 -1.33 -14.13 12.24
C SER A 40 -2.16 -14.90 13.28
N THR A 41 -1.94 -14.65 14.57
CA THR A 41 -2.70 -15.31 15.66
C THR A 41 -4.16 -14.87 15.70
N ASN A 42 -4.45 -13.64 15.28
CA ASN A 42 -5.81 -13.12 15.21
C ASN A 42 -5.94 -12.10 14.07
N LEU A 43 -6.35 -12.59 12.90
CA LEU A 43 -6.50 -11.77 11.70
C LEU A 43 -7.56 -10.68 11.84
N VAL A 44 -8.58 -10.88 12.67
CA VAL A 44 -9.58 -9.84 12.93
C VAL A 44 -8.94 -8.67 13.68
N LEU A 45 -8.22 -8.96 14.78
CA LEU A 45 -7.51 -7.92 15.53
C LEU A 45 -6.45 -7.24 14.67
N ALA A 46 -5.73 -7.99 13.82
CA ALA A 46 -4.76 -7.43 12.89
C ALA A 46 -5.39 -6.40 11.93
N ASN A 47 -6.55 -6.74 11.36
CA ASN A 47 -7.31 -5.82 10.51
C ASN A 47 -7.77 -4.58 11.29
N LEU A 48 -8.45 -4.76 12.43
CA LEU A 48 -8.98 -3.64 13.21
C LEU A 48 -7.88 -2.69 13.66
N THR A 49 -6.77 -3.23 14.19
CA THR A 49 -5.61 -2.43 14.61
C THR A 49 -5.05 -1.64 13.42
N SER A 50 -4.93 -2.26 12.24
CA SER A 50 -4.45 -1.59 11.04
C SER A 50 -5.37 -0.44 10.60
N VAL A 51 -6.68 -0.69 10.60
CA VAL A 51 -7.70 0.31 10.26
C VAL A 51 -7.70 1.48 11.25
N GLU A 52 -7.54 1.21 12.54
CA GLU A 52 -7.39 2.26 13.57
C GLU A 52 -6.13 3.10 13.35
N VAL A 53 -4.99 2.47 13.03
CA VAL A 53 -3.75 3.17 12.69
C VAL A 53 -3.94 4.06 11.46
N ILE A 54 -4.66 3.57 10.44
CA ILE A 54 -5.02 4.38 9.27
C ILE A 54 -5.89 5.57 9.67
N GLY A 55 -6.93 5.36 10.49
CA GLY A 55 -7.80 6.44 10.98
C GLY A 55 -7.03 7.49 11.78
N ALA A 56 -6.10 7.06 12.64
CA ALA A 56 -5.20 7.96 13.36
C ALA A 56 -4.29 8.76 12.42
N ALA A 57 -3.70 8.10 11.41
CA ALA A 57 -2.89 8.76 10.39
C ALA A 57 -3.71 9.77 9.57
N MET A 58 -4.99 9.48 9.29
CA MET A 58 -5.90 10.43 8.65
C MET A 58 -6.13 11.67 9.51
N MET A 59 -6.33 11.52 10.83
CA MET A 59 -6.46 12.67 11.71
C MET A 59 -5.19 13.53 11.74
N VAL A 60 -4.00 12.91 11.82
CA VAL A 60 -2.71 13.60 11.77
C VAL A 60 -2.51 14.31 10.43
N GLY A 61 -2.79 13.63 9.32
CA GLY A 61 -2.71 14.21 7.98
C GLY A 61 -3.68 15.37 7.79
N GLY A 62 -4.89 15.27 8.34
CA GLY A 62 -5.88 16.34 8.36
C GLY A 62 -5.38 17.55 9.13
N GLY A 63 -4.78 17.35 10.31
CA GLY A 63 -4.13 18.42 11.06
C GLY A 63 -3.00 19.09 10.30
N ALA A 64 -2.14 18.32 9.61
CA ALA A 64 -1.09 18.86 8.76
C ALA A 64 -1.64 19.70 7.60
N GLN A 65 -2.79 19.32 7.02
CA GLN A 65 -3.46 20.11 5.98
C GLN A 65 -3.95 21.47 6.50
N ILE A 66 -4.36 21.58 7.77
CA ILE A 66 -4.71 22.88 8.40
C ILE A 66 -3.48 23.78 8.43
N VAL A 67 -2.31 23.23 8.82
CA VAL A 67 -1.04 23.97 8.84
C VAL A 67 -0.63 24.43 7.43
N HIS A 68 -0.91 23.63 6.40
CA HIS A 68 -0.69 24.04 5.02
C HIS A 68 -1.70 25.09 4.54
N ALA A 69 -2.95 25.05 5.02
CA ALA A 69 -3.97 26.03 4.68
C ALA A 69 -3.56 27.45 5.13
N VAL A 70 -2.99 27.60 6.33
CA VAL A 70 -2.52 28.91 6.83
C VAL A 70 -1.32 29.45 6.06
N SER A 71 -0.55 28.57 5.42
CA SER A 71 0.61 28.93 4.61
C SER A 71 0.25 29.17 3.13
N ALA A 72 -0.98 28.88 2.72
CA ALA A 72 -1.41 28.99 1.33
C ALA A 72 -1.76 30.44 0.95
N ARG A 73 -1.25 30.91 -0.19
CA ARG A 73 -1.66 32.19 -0.77
C ARG A 73 -2.87 31.97 -1.69
N GLY A 74 -3.92 32.77 -1.47
CA GLY A 74 -5.16 32.76 -2.25
C GLY A 74 -6.31 32.00 -1.60
N ALA A 75 -7.47 32.65 -1.51
CA ALA A 75 -8.66 32.13 -0.81
C ALA A 75 -9.14 30.77 -1.34
N GLN A 76 -9.08 30.54 -2.65
CA GLN A 76 -9.47 29.25 -3.25
C GLN A 76 -8.57 28.10 -2.78
N ARG A 77 -7.25 28.34 -2.64
CA ARG A 77 -6.30 27.33 -2.17
C ARG A 77 -6.50 27.05 -0.68
N VAL A 78 -6.72 28.10 0.11
CA VAL A 78 -7.07 27.97 1.54
C VAL A 78 -8.34 27.16 1.72
N LEU A 79 -9.41 27.48 0.97
CA LEU A 79 -10.68 26.75 1.02
C LEU A 79 -10.51 25.27 0.67
N PHE A 80 -9.73 24.95 -0.37
CA PHE A 80 -9.45 23.57 -0.75
C PHE A 80 -8.75 22.79 0.36
N TRP A 81 -7.69 23.35 0.97
CA TRP A 81 -6.98 22.69 2.07
C TRP A 81 -7.84 22.53 3.32
N LEU A 82 -8.67 23.53 3.65
CA LEU A 82 -9.58 23.44 4.80
C LEU A 82 -10.67 22.40 4.58
N LEU A 83 -11.30 22.38 3.41
CA LEU A 83 -12.33 21.40 3.09
C LEU A 83 -11.75 19.97 3.09
N SER A 84 -10.59 19.80 2.46
CA SER A 84 -9.86 18.52 2.48
C SER A 84 -9.54 18.09 3.91
N SER A 85 -9.07 19.02 4.76
CA SER A 85 -8.76 18.72 6.16
C SER A 85 -9.97 18.26 6.95
N VAL A 86 -11.11 18.96 6.81
CA VAL A 86 -12.36 18.57 7.47
C VAL A 86 -12.78 17.17 7.06
N ILE A 87 -12.75 16.87 5.76
CA ILE A 87 -13.07 15.52 5.26
C ILE A 87 -12.13 14.49 5.86
N TYR A 88 -10.82 14.75 5.89
CA TYR A 88 -9.82 13.81 6.39
C TYR A 88 -9.97 13.55 7.90
N ILE A 89 -10.19 14.59 8.70
CA ILE A 89 -10.40 14.46 10.15
C ILE A 89 -11.71 13.74 10.44
N VAL A 90 -12.81 14.13 9.81
CA VAL A 90 -14.12 13.49 10.04
C VAL A 90 -14.07 12.02 9.65
N ALA A 91 -13.49 11.69 8.49
CA ALA A 91 -13.32 10.31 8.07
C ALA A 91 -12.42 9.54 9.05
N GLY A 92 -11.31 10.13 9.51
CA GLY A 92 -10.44 9.51 10.52
C GLY A 92 -11.15 9.23 11.85
N VAL A 93 -11.99 10.16 12.32
CA VAL A 93 -12.81 9.99 13.53
C VAL A 93 -13.82 8.86 13.35
N ILE A 94 -14.52 8.80 12.22
CA ILE A 94 -15.48 7.72 11.91
C ILE A 94 -14.77 6.36 11.92
N VAL A 95 -13.59 6.27 11.29
CA VAL A 95 -12.80 5.05 11.20
C VAL A 95 -12.35 4.55 12.58
N VAL A 96 -11.90 5.45 13.46
CA VAL A 96 -11.47 5.08 14.82
C VAL A 96 -12.66 4.75 15.73
N TYR A 97 -13.81 5.40 15.52
CA TYR A 97 -15.00 5.16 16.33
C TYR A 97 -15.69 3.82 16.03
N ASP A 98 -15.80 3.45 14.74
CA ASP A 98 -16.33 2.15 14.32
C ASP A 98 -15.41 1.50 13.25
N PRO A 99 -14.30 0.89 13.68
CA PRO A 99 -13.36 0.25 12.75
C PRO A 99 -13.99 -0.96 12.06
N LEU A 100 -14.98 -1.63 12.67
CA LEU A 100 -15.68 -2.75 12.04
C LEU A 100 -16.52 -2.27 10.85
N LEU A 101 -17.16 -1.10 10.96
CA LEU A 101 -17.89 -0.50 9.86
C LEU A 101 -16.91 -0.07 8.77
N ALA A 102 -15.83 0.62 9.13
CA ALA A 102 -14.82 1.05 8.18
C ALA A 102 -14.22 -0.13 7.38
N SER A 103 -13.81 -1.22 8.04
CA SER A 103 -13.31 -2.42 7.37
C SER A 103 -14.34 -3.02 6.40
N TYR A 104 -15.62 -3.03 6.78
CA TYR A 104 -16.69 -3.59 5.95
C TYR A 104 -16.95 -2.73 4.70
N GLU A 105 -17.02 -1.41 4.87
CA GLU A 105 -17.18 -0.47 3.76
C GLU A 105 -16.01 -0.57 2.76
N LEU A 106 -14.77 -0.77 3.25
CA LEU A 106 -13.61 -0.99 2.38
C LEU A 106 -13.76 -2.27 1.53
N VAL A 107 -14.31 -3.34 2.08
CA VAL A 107 -14.56 -4.58 1.31
C VAL A 107 -15.68 -4.40 0.32
N LEU A 108 -16.77 -3.73 0.70
CA LEU A 108 -17.85 -3.42 -0.23
C LEU A 108 -17.34 -2.59 -1.41
N LEU A 109 -16.55 -1.55 -1.12
CA LEU A 109 -15.94 -0.71 -2.14
C LEU A 109 -15.03 -1.52 -3.08
N ALA A 110 -14.19 -2.39 -2.53
CA ALA A 110 -13.37 -3.31 -3.33
C ALA A 110 -14.25 -4.26 -4.18
N GLY A 111 -15.36 -4.75 -3.63
CA GLY A 111 -16.34 -5.57 -4.31
C GLY A 111 -16.97 -4.85 -5.51
N PHE A 112 -17.40 -3.60 -5.34
CA PHE A 112 -17.92 -2.77 -6.43
C PHE A 112 -16.88 -2.51 -7.52
N PHE A 113 -15.64 -2.20 -7.15
CA PHE A 113 -14.57 -1.99 -8.14
C PHE A 113 -14.22 -3.26 -8.89
N LEU A 114 -14.10 -4.40 -8.22
CA LEU A 114 -13.82 -5.70 -8.86
C LEU A 114 -14.99 -6.16 -9.72
N GLY A 115 -16.23 -5.98 -9.25
CA GLY A 115 -17.44 -6.23 -10.03
C GLY A 115 -17.46 -5.38 -11.30
N GLY A 116 -17.32 -4.06 -11.17
CA GLY A 116 -17.27 -3.15 -12.31
C GLY A 116 -16.13 -3.48 -13.29
N ALA A 117 -14.92 -3.68 -12.78
CA ALA A 117 -13.76 -4.03 -13.61
C ALA A 117 -13.94 -5.37 -14.34
N GLY A 118 -14.49 -6.39 -13.66
CA GLY A 118 -14.80 -7.68 -14.25
C GLY A 118 -15.84 -7.58 -15.35
N LEU A 119 -16.92 -6.83 -15.11
CA LEU A 119 -17.98 -6.58 -16.10
C LEU A 119 -17.43 -5.87 -17.35
N VAL A 120 -16.71 -4.76 -17.15
CA VAL A 120 -16.08 -4.01 -18.26
C VAL A 120 -15.13 -4.91 -19.05
N ARG A 121 -14.34 -5.74 -18.39
CA ARG A 121 -13.42 -6.68 -19.05
C ARG A 121 -14.15 -7.73 -19.88
N VAL A 122 -15.28 -8.28 -19.39
CA VAL A 122 -16.12 -9.20 -20.16
C VAL A 122 -16.68 -8.51 -21.39
N LEU A 123 -17.25 -7.30 -21.24
CA LEU A 123 -17.82 -6.55 -22.35
C LEU A 123 -16.78 -6.22 -23.42
N ALA A 124 -15.60 -5.73 -23.03
CA ALA A 124 -14.49 -5.46 -23.93
C ALA A 124 -13.99 -6.71 -24.67
N ALA A 125 -13.91 -7.85 -23.97
CA ALA A 125 -13.49 -9.12 -24.56
C ALA A 125 -14.50 -9.67 -25.58
N VAL A 126 -15.79 -9.43 -25.38
CA VAL A 126 -16.83 -9.81 -26.34
C VAL A 126 -16.79 -8.91 -27.59
N GLN A 127 -16.50 -7.62 -27.43
CA GLN A 127 -16.37 -6.67 -28.56
C GLN A 127 -15.13 -6.93 -29.43
N THR A 128 -14.08 -7.52 -28.87
CA THR A 128 -12.83 -7.82 -29.58
C THR A 128 -12.86 -9.15 -30.34
N ARG A 129 -14.00 -9.81 -30.45
CA ARG A 129 -14.15 -11.01 -31.29
C ARG A 129 -13.83 -10.69 -32.76
N PRO A 130 -13.07 -11.53 -33.50
CA PRO A 130 -12.54 -12.85 -33.13
C PRO A 130 -11.04 -12.85 -32.73
N ALA A 131 -10.53 -11.80 -32.09
CA ALA A 131 -9.11 -11.72 -31.70
C ALA A 131 -8.65 -12.96 -30.91
N ALA A 132 -7.45 -13.46 -31.21
CA ALA A 132 -6.89 -14.63 -30.53
C ALA A 132 -6.84 -14.40 -29.00
N GLY A 133 -7.35 -15.37 -28.23
CA GLY A 133 -7.37 -15.29 -26.76
C GLY A 133 -8.58 -14.60 -26.12
N TRP A 134 -9.54 -14.08 -26.89
CA TRP A 134 -10.72 -13.37 -26.34
C TRP A 134 -11.48 -14.18 -25.28
N ARG A 135 -11.56 -15.51 -25.44
CA ARG A 135 -12.22 -16.42 -24.48
C ARG A 135 -11.53 -16.45 -23.12
N TRP A 136 -10.19 -16.34 -23.09
CA TRP A 136 -9.43 -16.27 -21.84
C TRP A 136 -9.65 -14.95 -21.12
N ILE A 137 -9.78 -13.85 -21.87
CA ILE A 137 -10.09 -12.53 -21.30
C ILE A 137 -11.51 -12.52 -20.72
N VAL A 138 -12.49 -13.14 -21.39
CA VAL A 138 -13.85 -13.33 -20.85
C VAL A 138 -13.81 -14.16 -19.57
N ALA A 139 -13.10 -15.29 -19.55
CA ALA A 139 -12.99 -16.13 -18.35
C ALA A 139 -12.36 -15.36 -17.19
N ALA A 140 -11.27 -14.62 -17.42
CA ALA A 140 -10.63 -13.78 -16.41
C ALA A 140 -11.56 -12.66 -15.91
N GLY A 141 -12.33 -12.04 -16.81
CA GLY A 141 -13.34 -11.03 -16.45
C GLY A 141 -14.46 -11.60 -15.60
N LEU A 142 -14.95 -12.80 -15.93
CA LEU A 142 -16.00 -13.49 -15.18
C LEU A 142 -15.52 -13.89 -13.78
N VAL A 143 -14.30 -14.40 -13.65
CA VAL A 143 -13.69 -14.69 -12.33
C VAL A 143 -13.56 -13.41 -11.51
N THR A 144 -13.08 -12.33 -12.11
CA THR A 144 -12.95 -11.03 -11.41
C THR A 144 -14.31 -10.50 -10.95
N PHE A 145 -15.33 -10.60 -11.81
CA PHE A 145 -16.70 -10.23 -11.49
C PHE A 145 -17.25 -11.06 -10.34
N ALA A 146 -17.07 -12.39 -10.39
CA ALA A 146 -17.51 -13.30 -9.34
C ALA A 146 -16.86 -12.98 -7.99
N VAL A 147 -15.57 -12.68 -7.96
CA VAL A 147 -14.89 -12.22 -6.74
C VAL A 147 -15.55 -10.94 -6.22
N GLY A 148 -15.81 -9.96 -7.08
CA GLY A 148 -16.51 -8.73 -6.69
C GLY A 148 -17.88 -9.00 -6.06
N VAL A 149 -18.68 -9.88 -6.66
CA VAL A 149 -19.98 -10.29 -6.12
C VAL A 149 -19.85 -10.99 -4.77
N VAL A 150 -18.87 -11.89 -4.62
CA VAL A 150 -18.61 -12.58 -3.34
C VAL A 150 -18.25 -11.58 -2.23
N LEU A 151 -17.50 -10.52 -2.54
CA LEU A 151 -17.19 -9.48 -1.55
C LEU A 151 -18.42 -8.66 -1.16
N ILE A 152 -19.31 -8.35 -2.11
CA ILE A 152 -20.54 -7.57 -1.85
C ILE A 152 -21.56 -8.38 -1.05
N VAL A 153 -21.78 -9.65 -1.44
CA VAL A 153 -22.75 -10.54 -0.81
C VAL A 153 -22.18 -11.19 0.46
N GLY A 154 -20.86 -11.17 0.62
CA GLY A 154 -20.17 -11.74 1.76
C GLY A 154 -20.67 -11.15 3.08
N SER A 155 -20.76 -12.00 4.10
CA SER A 155 -21.06 -11.55 5.45
C SER A 155 -19.92 -10.66 6.00
N ARG A 156 -20.24 -9.80 6.98
CA ARG A 156 -19.25 -8.94 7.68
C ARG A 156 -18.01 -9.73 8.17
N GLY A 157 -18.16 -11.04 8.42
CA GLY A 157 -17.05 -11.93 8.80
C GLY A 157 -15.98 -12.14 7.71
N ILE A 158 -16.35 -12.20 6.43
CA ILE A 158 -15.37 -12.32 5.33
C ILE A 158 -14.48 -11.07 5.27
N ALA A 159 -15.09 -9.90 5.48
CA ALA A 159 -14.36 -8.64 5.43
C ALA A 159 -13.30 -8.52 6.54
N LEU A 160 -13.63 -9.01 7.73
CA LEU A 160 -12.76 -8.91 8.89
C LEU A 160 -11.50 -9.79 8.76
N TRP A 161 -11.65 -11.02 8.24
CA TRP A 161 -10.54 -11.95 8.10
C TRP A 161 -9.69 -11.70 6.85
N LEU A 162 -10.31 -11.29 5.73
CA LEU A 162 -9.63 -11.08 4.45
C LEU A 162 -8.56 -9.99 4.54
N PHE A 163 -8.90 -8.80 5.04
CA PHE A 163 -7.92 -7.71 5.15
C PHE A 163 -6.82 -8.01 6.17
N GLY A 164 -7.15 -8.70 7.25
CA GLY A 164 -6.15 -9.19 8.20
C GLY A 164 -5.17 -10.17 7.57
N ALA A 165 -5.69 -11.13 6.78
CA ALA A 165 -4.86 -12.07 6.04
C ALA A 165 -3.95 -11.35 5.02
N LEU A 166 -4.51 -10.40 4.25
CA LEU A 166 -3.75 -9.61 3.29
C LEU A 166 -2.63 -8.83 3.96
N LEU A 167 -2.90 -8.20 5.11
CA LEU A 167 -1.90 -7.48 5.89
C LEU A 167 -0.76 -8.40 6.36
N VAL A 168 -1.10 -9.59 6.89
CA VAL A 168 -0.08 -10.56 7.33
C VAL A 168 0.78 -11.02 6.16
N VAL A 169 0.16 -11.36 5.02
CA VAL A 169 0.89 -11.77 3.81
C VAL A 169 1.80 -10.65 3.33
N ASP A 170 1.30 -9.41 3.32
CA ASP A 170 2.07 -8.23 2.94
C ASP A 170 3.29 -8.02 3.84
N PHE A 171 3.13 -8.08 5.17
CA PHE A 171 4.25 -7.98 6.12
C PHE A 171 5.25 -9.14 6.01
N VAL A 172 4.79 -10.36 5.73
CA VAL A 172 5.71 -11.48 5.46
C VAL A 172 6.54 -11.22 4.21
N MET A 173 5.91 -10.78 3.12
CA MET A 173 6.60 -10.51 1.87
C MET A 173 7.57 -9.34 1.99
N GLN A 174 7.15 -8.25 2.63
CA GLN A 174 8.04 -7.10 2.91
C GLN A 174 9.19 -7.51 3.83
N GLY A 175 8.91 -8.28 4.87
CA GLY A 175 9.91 -8.77 5.82
C GLY A 175 11.03 -9.56 5.15
N TRP A 176 10.67 -10.53 4.31
CA TRP A 176 11.64 -11.29 3.53
C TRP A 176 12.38 -10.44 2.50
N SER A 177 11.69 -9.52 1.83
CA SER A 177 12.28 -8.62 0.84
C SER A 177 13.34 -7.71 1.47
N ASN A 178 13.01 -7.07 2.60
CA ASN A 178 13.90 -6.20 3.35
C ASN A 178 15.11 -6.96 3.91
N LEU A 179 14.89 -8.18 4.42
CA LEU A 179 15.96 -9.04 4.91
C LEU A 179 16.92 -9.44 3.77
N ALA A 180 16.38 -9.91 2.64
CA ALA A 180 17.17 -10.28 1.47
C ALA A 180 17.96 -9.09 0.91
N PHE A 181 17.31 -7.93 0.80
CA PHE A 181 17.93 -6.69 0.31
C PHE A 181 19.05 -6.21 1.24
N GLY A 182 18.80 -6.16 2.55
CA GLY A 182 19.80 -5.77 3.55
C GLY A 182 21.01 -6.69 3.53
N LEU A 183 20.80 -8.02 3.49
CA LEU A 183 21.90 -8.98 3.40
C LEU A 183 22.68 -8.87 2.08
N ALA A 184 22.01 -8.62 0.96
CA ALA A 184 22.67 -8.42 -0.34
C ALA A 184 23.59 -7.19 -0.32
N ILE A 185 23.17 -6.09 0.31
CA ILE A 185 24.02 -4.90 0.51
C ILE A 185 25.22 -5.24 1.40
N LYS A 186 25.00 -5.94 2.53
CA LYS A 186 26.09 -6.35 3.45
C LYS A 186 27.17 -7.16 2.72
N VAL A 187 26.76 -8.16 1.93
CA VAL A 187 27.70 -9.01 1.17
C VAL A 187 28.51 -8.20 0.17
N ARG A 188 27.89 -7.22 -0.51
CA ARG A 188 28.58 -6.32 -1.44
C ARG A 188 29.57 -5.40 -0.73
N ALA A 189 29.17 -4.80 0.39
CA ALA A 189 30.03 -3.95 1.20
C ALA A 189 31.29 -4.72 1.67
N VAL A 190 31.13 -5.95 2.16
CA VAL A 190 32.24 -6.81 2.60
C VAL A 190 33.18 -7.20 1.45
N ARG A 191 32.64 -7.62 0.30
CA ARG A 191 33.47 -7.98 -0.88
C ARG A 191 34.29 -6.79 -1.38
N ARG A 192 33.71 -5.58 -1.35
CA ARG A 192 34.40 -4.36 -1.77
C ARG A 192 35.52 -3.97 -0.81
N SER A 193 35.30 -4.07 0.50
CA SER A 193 36.34 -3.81 1.51
C SER A 193 37.53 -4.75 1.33
N ARG A 194 37.28 -6.04 1.02
CA ARG A 194 38.36 -6.99 0.69
C ARG A 194 39.12 -6.64 -0.59
N ARG A 195 38.42 -6.22 -1.66
CA ARG A 195 39.06 -5.81 -2.92
C ARG A 195 39.91 -4.54 -2.80
N LYS A 196 39.60 -3.64 -1.87
CA LYS A 196 40.45 -2.46 -1.61
C LYS A 196 41.70 -2.78 -0.79
N ALA A 197 41.71 -3.91 -0.08
CA ALA A 197 42.80 -4.33 0.80
C ALA A 197 43.78 -5.30 0.13
N ALA A 198 43.50 -5.72 -1.12
CA ALA A 198 44.36 -6.52 -1.99
C ALA A 198 44.90 -5.63 -3.11
#